data_AF-A0A9D3VNP5-F1
#
_entry.id   AF-A0A9D3VNP5-F1
#
_cell.length_a   1.000
_cell.length_b   1.000
_cell.length_c   1.000
_cell.angle_alpha   90.00
_cell.angle_beta   90.00
_cell.angle_gamma   90.00
#
_symmetry.space_group_name_H-M   'P 1'
#
loop_
_entity.id
_entity.type
_entity.pdbx_description
1 polymer ?
#
loop_
_entity_poly.entity_id
_entity_poly.type
_entity_poly.pdbx_seq_one_letter_code
_entity_poly.pdbx_strand_id
1 'polypeptide(L)'
;MSCAFSLLESCHLPCSRYLSTTFRFSRGCYQMQRPIKHKTLCLCRNMQTFACELVKASYVPTPQTKPKDQSLAKVETIGAFQKLPMVVPSVDIFQSASRKAKRVLPTKGIANVAKRERNRGAKQLDALMKELAVPLRGYIENFPKRIYLHPYERSLIELTFGAGNYEEVLKKVDALRKKVVSVGKEHASLCAKSLSKKEAEERLSEGLEKLQEIFKCEGQAIDDLLYIAKTLRAMPVVDLEMPTLCLVGAPNVGKSSLVRLLSTGKPEVCNYPFTTRGILMGHITLDYQHFQVTDTPGLLKRCDEDRNNLEKLTLAVLSHLPTAILYVHDLSGQCGMSPSDQFMIYKEISERFGNHLWLDVISKCDLLKESPVVFITEDREVDHLELAKYRKIGPEGALHVSVKNEYGIDKLKKKVHELLMAQMERIKSKRIQDNIEVA
;
A
#
# COMPACT_ATOMS: atom_id res chain seq x y z
N MET A 1 8.15 -32.76 -56.23
CA MET A 1 9.62 -32.85 -56.22
C MET A 1 10.07 -32.57 -54.78
N SER A 2 10.78 -33.43 -54.03
CA SER A 2 12.01 -34.21 -54.32
C SER A 2 13.25 -33.30 -54.42
N CYS A 3 14.40 -33.56 -53.76
CA CYS A 3 14.75 -34.70 -52.90
C CYS A 3 15.88 -34.38 -51.89
N ALA A 4 16.32 -35.43 -51.17
CA ALA A 4 17.47 -35.66 -50.27
C ALA A 4 18.80 -34.87 -50.55
N PHE A 5 19.86 -34.86 -49.73
CA PHE A 5 20.55 -35.89 -48.90
C PHE A 5 21.44 -35.23 -47.79
N SER A 6 22.18 -35.93 -46.90
CA SER A 6 21.89 -37.06 -45.98
C SER A 6 23.15 -37.45 -45.16
N LEU A 7 23.00 -37.84 -43.87
CA LEU A 7 24.02 -38.58 -43.04
C LEU A 7 25.28 -37.75 -42.65
N LEU A 8 26.09 -38.04 -41.61
CA LEU A 8 26.45 -39.27 -40.88
C LEU A 8 26.61 -39.05 -39.35
N GLU A 9 26.33 -40.09 -38.55
CA GLU A 9 27.05 -40.68 -37.38
C GLU A 9 27.86 -39.82 -36.36
N SER A 10 28.09 -40.24 -35.09
CA SER A 10 28.01 -41.59 -34.45
C SER A 10 27.61 -41.57 -32.95
N CYS A 11 27.35 -42.76 -32.42
CA CYS A 11 26.87 -43.09 -31.07
C CYS A 11 27.83 -42.79 -29.90
N HIS A 12 27.29 -42.70 -28.67
CA HIS A 12 27.54 -43.74 -27.65
C HIS A 12 26.58 -43.67 -26.43
N LEU A 13 26.10 -44.85 -26.01
CA LEU A 13 25.42 -45.17 -24.75
C LEU A 13 26.13 -46.43 -24.17
N PRO A 14 26.21 -46.63 -22.84
CA PRO A 14 25.10 -47.20 -22.05
C PRO A 14 24.94 -46.51 -20.65
N CYS A 15 23.83 -46.56 -19.91
CA CYS A 15 22.79 -47.57 -19.65
C CYS A 15 23.13 -48.66 -18.61
N SER A 16 22.12 -48.97 -17.78
CA SER A 16 22.00 -50.11 -16.83
C SER A 16 22.55 -49.85 -15.39
N ARG A 17 22.07 -50.51 -14.30
CA ARG A 17 21.03 -51.57 -14.17
C ARG A 17 20.46 -51.75 -12.73
N TYR A 18 19.20 -52.20 -12.66
CA TYR A 18 18.58 -53.14 -11.68
C TYR A 18 18.50 -52.94 -10.12
N LEU A 19 17.26 -53.09 -9.62
CA LEU A 19 16.77 -54.00 -8.53
C LEU A 19 17.24 -53.81 -7.06
N SER A 20 16.47 -54.20 -6.00
CA SER A 20 15.02 -54.48 -5.86
C SER A 20 14.53 -54.66 -4.40
N THR A 21 13.21 -54.60 -4.20
CA THR A 21 12.38 -55.42 -3.27
C THR A 21 12.67 -55.53 -1.76
N THR A 22 11.78 -54.93 -0.96
CA THR A 22 11.00 -55.52 0.18
C THR A 22 11.64 -56.50 1.19
N PHE A 23 11.32 -56.29 2.48
CA PHE A 23 10.96 -57.40 3.40
C PHE A 23 9.87 -56.99 4.43
N ARG A 24 9.23 -57.97 5.08
CA ARG A 24 8.04 -57.82 5.95
C ARG A 24 8.11 -58.74 7.19
N PHE A 25 7.77 -58.22 8.38
CA PHE A 25 7.40 -58.97 9.62
C PHE A 25 8.51 -59.91 10.20
N SER A 26 8.44 -60.47 11.43
CA SER A 26 7.30 -60.69 12.35
C SER A 26 7.65 -60.89 13.86
N ARG A 27 6.65 -60.66 14.74
CA ARG A 27 6.36 -61.32 16.07
C ARG A 27 7.24 -61.08 17.33
N GLY A 28 6.57 -61.10 18.51
CA GLY A 28 7.14 -61.12 19.88
C GLY A 28 6.71 -59.93 20.77
N CYS A 29 5.48 -59.86 21.32
CA CYS A 29 4.98 -60.44 22.58
C CYS A 29 5.58 -59.88 23.91
N TYR A 30 4.70 -59.23 24.72
CA TYR A 30 4.65 -59.01 26.20
C TYR A 30 5.97 -58.97 27.03
N GLN A 31 6.16 -58.09 28.03
CA GLN A 31 5.30 -57.89 29.23
C GLN A 31 5.55 -56.54 29.96
N MET A 32 4.89 -56.28 31.10
CA MET A 32 4.96 -55.01 31.88
C MET A 32 6.19 -54.87 32.80
N GLN A 33 6.58 -53.61 33.11
CA GLN A 33 6.54 -53.07 34.50
C GLN A 33 6.66 -51.52 34.54
N ARG A 34 6.68 -50.91 35.75
CA ARG A 34 6.37 -49.48 36.04
C ARG A 34 7.61 -48.63 36.44
N PRO A 35 7.52 -47.28 36.49
CA PRO A 35 8.70 -46.39 36.35
C PRO A 35 9.36 -45.95 37.66
N ILE A 36 10.59 -45.43 37.53
CA ILE A 36 11.35 -44.72 38.59
C ILE A 36 11.56 -43.24 38.16
N LYS A 37 11.55 -42.33 39.14
CA LYS A 37 11.63 -40.86 38.93
C LYS A 37 13.07 -40.36 39.00
N HIS A 38 13.42 -39.36 38.19
CA HIS A 38 14.47 -38.39 38.52
C HIS A 38 13.95 -36.95 38.44
N LYS A 39 14.59 -36.04 39.20
CA LYS A 39 14.13 -34.66 39.43
C LYS A 39 14.83 -33.69 38.49
N THR A 40 14.10 -32.68 38.02
CA THR A 40 14.69 -31.45 37.45
C THR A 40 14.54 -30.32 38.46
N LEU A 41 15.60 -29.54 38.67
CA LEU A 41 15.61 -28.40 39.59
C LEU A 41 14.92 -27.19 38.97
N CYS A 42 14.14 -26.46 39.78
CA CYS A 42 13.61 -25.13 39.46
C CYS A 42 14.27 -24.11 40.39
N LEU A 43 14.68 -22.97 39.87
CA LEU A 43 15.47 -21.97 40.60
C LEU A 43 14.75 -20.63 40.58
N CYS A 44 14.06 -20.33 41.68
CA CYS A 44 13.28 -19.11 41.85
C CYS A 44 14.18 -17.90 42.12
N ARG A 45 13.82 -16.74 41.57
CA ARG A 45 14.23 -15.43 42.08
C ARG A 45 13.00 -14.56 42.28
N ASN A 46 12.99 -13.81 43.38
CA ASN A 46 11.80 -13.09 43.85
C ASN A 46 11.65 -11.75 43.14
N MET A 47 10.40 -11.37 42.83
CA MET A 47 10.04 -9.96 42.61
C MET A 47 9.40 -9.42 43.89
N GLN A 48 9.82 -8.22 44.31
CA GLN A 48 9.18 -7.50 45.41
C GLN A 48 8.04 -6.64 44.86
N THR A 49 6.86 -6.76 45.45
CA THR A 49 5.71 -5.89 45.19
C THR A 49 5.55 -4.88 46.32
N PHE A 50 5.72 -3.60 46.04
CA PHE A 50 5.31 -2.54 46.97
C PHE A 50 3.78 -2.41 46.96
N ALA A 51 3.18 -2.50 48.13
CA ALA A 51 1.78 -2.13 48.33
C ALA A 51 1.68 -0.65 48.69
N CYS A 52 0.60 0.01 48.26
CA CYS A 52 0.24 1.36 48.67
C CYS A 52 -1.27 1.38 48.95
N GLU A 53 -1.69 1.96 50.07
CA GLU A 53 -3.06 1.83 50.57
C GLU A 53 -4.04 2.77 49.86
N LEU A 54 -5.20 2.24 49.47
CA LEU A 54 -6.29 3.03 48.89
C LEU A 54 -7.29 3.46 49.97
N VAL A 55 -7.33 4.77 50.23
CA VAL A 55 -8.35 5.41 51.07
C VAL A 55 -9.73 5.22 50.45
N LYS A 56 -10.70 4.77 51.27
CA LYS A 56 -12.09 4.56 50.84
C LYS A 56 -12.83 5.88 50.69
N ALA A 57 -13.22 6.23 49.46
CA ALA A 57 -14.27 7.21 49.17
C ALA A 57 -15.49 6.49 48.57
N SER A 58 -16.67 6.71 49.15
CA SER A 58 -17.92 6.08 48.73
C SER A 58 -18.53 6.78 47.51
N TYR A 59 -18.87 6.02 46.46
CA TYR A 59 -19.59 6.54 45.30
C TYR A 59 -20.89 5.76 45.07
N VAL A 60 -22.01 6.47 44.93
CA VAL A 60 -23.34 5.88 44.70
C VAL A 60 -23.71 6.04 43.22
N PRO A 61 -24.03 4.94 42.49
CA PRO A 61 -24.32 5.02 41.07
C PRO A 61 -25.79 5.40 40.80
N THR A 62 -26.05 6.65 40.44
CA THR A 62 -27.32 7.05 39.82
C THR A 62 -27.35 6.61 38.34
N PRO A 63 -28.38 5.88 37.87
CA PRO A 63 -28.47 5.46 36.47
C PRO A 63 -28.93 6.62 35.59
N GLN A 64 -28.11 7.04 34.62
CA GLN A 64 -28.54 7.90 33.52
C GLN A 64 -28.54 7.11 32.20
N THR A 65 -29.67 7.17 31.50
CA THR A 65 -29.86 6.58 30.16
C THR A 65 -29.02 7.33 29.13
N LYS A 66 -28.14 6.61 28.42
CA LYS A 66 -27.38 7.18 27.30
C LYS A 66 -28.31 7.52 26.13
N PRO A 67 -28.23 8.74 25.56
CA PRO A 67 -28.65 9.00 24.19
C PRO A 67 -27.84 8.15 23.20
N LYS A 68 -28.35 7.97 21.98
CA LYS A 68 -27.57 7.42 20.87
C LYS A 68 -26.81 8.53 20.18
N ASP A 69 -25.66 8.91 20.72
CA ASP A 69 -24.74 9.77 19.99
C ASP A 69 -24.27 9.06 18.73
N GLN A 70 -24.50 9.68 17.57
CA GLN A 70 -23.91 9.26 16.32
C GLN A 70 -22.41 9.50 16.44
N SER A 71 -21.61 8.44 16.30
CA SER A 71 -20.15 8.56 16.43
C SER A 71 -19.61 9.42 15.30
N LEU A 72 -19.27 10.67 15.61
CA LEU A 72 -18.35 11.49 14.82
C LEU A 72 -17.18 10.60 14.41
N ALA A 73 -16.97 10.47 13.09
CA ALA A 73 -15.91 9.64 12.57
C ALA A 73 -14.58 10.22 13.05
N LYS A 74 -13.87 9.47 13.91
CA LYS A 74 -12.48 9.80 14.21
C LYS A 74 -11.73 9.80 12.88
N VAL A 75 -11.21 10.96 12.48
CA VAL A 75 -10.32 11.06 11.32
C VAL A 75 -9.10 10.20 11.64
N GLU A 76 -8.95 9.10 10.91
CA GLU A 76 -7.86 8.17 11.12
C GLU A 76 -6.65 8.69 10.33
N THR A 77 -5.65 9.24 11.01
CA THR A 77 -4.47 9.88 10.37
C THR A 77 -3.62 8.91 9.54
N ILE A 78 -3.91 7.62 9.64
CA ILE A 78 -3.24 6.51 8.99
C ILE A 78 -4.00 6.13 7.70
N GLY A 79 -3.29 6.19 6.57
CA GLY A 79 -3.84 5.93 5.23
C GLY A 79 -4.65 4.64 5.06
N ALA A 80 -5.65 4.70 4.18
CA ALA A 80 -6.68 3.70 3.99
C ALA A 80 -6.15 2.32 3.56
N PHE A 81 -4.95 2.26 2.96
CA PHE A 81 -4.36 1.02 2.47
C PHE A 81 -4.04 0.00 3.58
N GLN A 82 -3.85 0.44 4.83
CA GLN A 82 -3.69 -0.50 5.96
C GLN A 82 -4.96 -1.30 6.26
N LYS A 83 -6.13 -0.75 5.97
CA LYS A 83 -7.44 -1.26 6.42
C LYS A 83 -8.09 -2.23 5.43
N LEU A 84 -7.37 -2.61 4.36
CA LEU A 84 -7.89 -3.46 3.29
C LEU A 84 -8.29 -4.86 3.80
N PRO A 85 -9.47 -5.39 3.41
CA PRO A 85 -9.91 -6.72 3.82
C PRO A 85 -9.08 -7.82 3.14
N MET A 86 -8.87 -8.95 3.82
CA MET A 86 -8.12 -10.07 3.25
C MET A 86 -8.91 -10.71 2.10
N VAL A 87 -8.39 -10.57 0.88
CA VAL A 87 -8.94 -11.23 -0.31
C VAL A 87 -8.38 -12.66 -0.37
N VAL A 88 -9.23 -13.60 -0.75
CA VAL A 88 -8.94 -15.03 -0.95
C VAL A 88 -9.00 -15.33 -2.46
N PRO A 89 -8.15 -16.22 -3.03
CA PRO A 89 -8.19 -16.56 -4.45
C PRO A 89 -9.56 -17.07 -4.92
N SER A 90 -9.91 -16.82 -6.18
CA SER A 90 -11.20 -17.19 -6.78
C SER A 90 -11.53 -18.69 -6.62
N VAL A 91 -10.53 -19.54 -6.88
CA VAL A 91 -10.61 -21.00 -6.78
C VAL A 91 -10.88 -21.46 -5.35
N ASP A 92 -10.22 -20.86 -4.37
CA ASP A 92 -10.38 -21.23 -2.95
C ASP A 92 -11.74 -20.81 -2.39
N ILE A 93 -12.25 -19.63 -2.79
CA ILE A 93 -13.62 -19.20 -2.49
C ILE A 93 -14.62 -20.24 -3.03
N PHE A 94 -14.51 -20.59 -4.32
CA PHE A 94 -15.44 -21.53 -4.94
C PHE A 94 -15.38 -22.92 -4.30
N GLN A 95 -14.17 -23.47 -4.09
CA GLN A 95 -14.01 -24.77 -3.44
C GLN A 95 -14.53 -24.78 -2.00
N SER A 96 -14.25 -23.73 -1.22
CA SER A 96 -14.73 -23.60 0.17
C SER A 96 -16.26 -23.56 0.21
N ALA A 97 -16.88 -22.70 -0.59
CA ALA A 97 -18.33 -22.58 -0.70
C ALA A 97 -18.99 -23.89 -1.16
N SER A 98 -18.44 -24.56 -2.18
CA SER A 98 -18.92 -25.87 -2.67
C SER A 98 -18.83 -26.96 -1.59
N ARG A 99 -17.73 -27.03 -0.83
CA ARG A 99 -17.56 -27.96 0.31
C ARG A 99 -18.57 -27.70 1.43
N LYS A 100 -18.90 -26.43 1.72
CA LYS A 100 -19.93 -26.06 2.71
C LYS A 100 -21.33 -26.39 2.21
N ALA A 101 -21.70 -25.98 0.99
CA ALA A 101 -23.01 -26.21 0.39
C ALA A 101 -23.37 -27.71 0.35
N LYS A 102 -22.42 -28.58 -0.03
CA LYS A 102 -22.62 -30.04 -0.06
C LYS A 102 -22.97 -30.66 1.31
N ARG A 103 -22.63 -30.00 2.43
CA ARG A 103 -22.97 -30.43 3.80
C ARG A 103 -24.38 -30.01 4.25
N VAL A 104 -25.08 -29.16 3.49
CA VAL A 104 -26.41 -28.67 3.86
C VAL A 104 -27.46 -29.76 3.68
N LEU A 105 -28.27 -29.97 4.72
CA LEU A 105 -29.28 -31.02 4.81
C LEU A 105 -30.71 -30.49 4.56
N PRO A 106 -31.64 -31.34 4.07
CA PRO A 106 -33.07 -31.02 4.00
C PRO A 106 -33.65 -30.72 5.38
N THR A 107 -34.82 -30.08 5.43
CA THR A 107 -35.56 -29.89 6.68
C THR A 107 -35.97 -31.25 7.27
N LYS A 108 -35.79 -31.42 8.58
CA LYS A 108 -36.24 -32.61 9.31
C LYS A 108 -37.76 -32.79 9.17
N GLY A 109 -38.24 -34.04 9.22
CA GLY A 109 -39.67 -34.37 9.17
C GLY A 109 -40.30 -34.48 7.78
N ILE A 110 -39.60 -34.16 6.68
CA ILE A 110 -40.16 -34.35 5.33
C ILE A 110 -40.19 -35.85 4.96
N ALA A 111 -41.38 -36.47 5.06
CA ALA A 111 -41.58 -37.88 4.73
C ALA A 111 -41.45 -38.19 3.22
N ASN A 112 -42.14 -37.42 2.36
CA ASN A 112 -42.15 -37.63 0.91
C ASN A 112 -40.76 -37.35 0.29
N VAL A 113 -40.23 -38.32 -0.47
CA VAL A 113 -38.86 -38.30 -1.02
C VAL A 113 -38.64 -37.16 -2.02
N ALA A 114 -39.57 -36.91 -2.95
CA ALA A 114 -39.44 -35.83 -3.92
C ALA A 114 -39.47 -34.45 -3.24
N LYS A 115 -40.38 -34.25 -2.26
CA LYS A 115 -40.42 -33.04 -1.42
C LYS A 115 -39.14 -32.87 -0.60
N ARG A 116 -38.46 -33.96 -0.21
CA ARG A 116 -37.20 -33.94 0.55
C ARG A 116 -36.02 -33.52 -0.33
N GLU A 117 -35.82 -34.17 -1.47
CA GLU A 117 -34.67 -33.86 -2.34
C GLU A 117 -34.79 -32.47 -3.00
N ARG A 118 -36.00 -32.03 -3.36
CA ARG A 118 -36.19 -30.65 -3.86
C ARG A 118 -35.94 -29.58 -2.79
N ASN A 119 -36.26 -29.88 -1.52
CA ASN A 119 -35.91 -29.01 -0.39
C ASN A 119 -34.40 -29.00 -0.13
N ARG A 120 -33.72 -30.14 -0.27
CA ARG A 120 -32.27 -30.26 -0.18
C ARG A 120 -31.59 -29.45 -1.28
N GLY A 121 -31.92 -29.69 -2.56
CA GLY A 121 -31.28 -29.03 -3.69
C GLY A 121 -31.44 -27.51 -3.65
N ALA A 122 -32.66 -27.01 -3.41
CA ALA A 122 -32.91 -25.58 -3.25
C ALA A 122 -32.08 -24.95 -2.11
N LYS A 123 -31.95 -25.65 -0.96
CA LYS A 123 -31.08 -25.23 0.15
C LYS A 123 -29.60 -25.27 -0.18
N GLN A 124 -29.13 -26.27 -0.92
CA GLN A 124 -27.72 -26.39 -1.31
C GLN A 124 -27.33 -25.27 -2.29
N LEU A 125 -28.20 -24.92 -3.23
CA LEU A 125 -28.01 -23.80 -4.16
C LEU A 125 -28.07 -22.44 -3.45
N ASP A 126 -29.05 -22.20 -2.58
CA ASP A 126 -29.15 -20.98 -1.77
C ASP A 126 -27.93 -20.81 -0.82
N ALA A 127 -27.46 -21.89 -0.21
CA ALA A 127 -26.25 -21.86 0.61
C ALA A 127 -24.99 -21.59 -0.22
N LEU A 128 -24.83 -22.23 -1.39
CA LEU A 128 -23.70 -21.95 -2.29
C LEU A 128 -23.70 -20.48 -2.73
N MET A 129 -24.85 -19.98 -3.21
CA MET A 129 -25.03 -18.58 -3.58
C MET A 129 -24.62 -17.63 -2.46
N LYS A 130 -25.03 -17.89 -1.20
CA LYS A 130 -24.70 -17.05 -0.04
C LYS A 130 -23.21 -17.10 0.29
N GLU A 131 -22.62 -18.29 0.35
CA GLU A 131 -21.19 -18.50 0.63
C GLU A 131 -20.28 -17.88 -0.44
N LEU A 132 -20.74 -17.78 -1.70
CA LEU A 132 -20.03 -17.08 -2.77
C LEU A 132 -20.27 -15.56 -2.73
N ALA A 133 -21.52 -15.10 -2.52
CA ALA A 133 -21.87 -13.68 -2.65
C ALA A 133 -21.52 -12.82 -1.42
N VAL A 134 -21.47 -13.40 -0.21
CA VAL A 134 -21.16 -12.66 1.03
C VAL A 134 -19.70 -12.18 1.06
N PRO A 135 -18.66 -12.98 0.74
CA PRO A 135 -17.28 -12.49 0.63
C PRO A 135 -17.13 -11.37 -0.41
N LEU A 136 -17.70 -11.54 -1.60
CA LEU A 136 -17.64 -10.53 -2.67
C LEU A 136 -18.29 -9.21 -2.24
N ARG A 137 -19.44 -9.28 -1.55
CA ARG A 137 -20.07 -8.10 -0.93
C ARG A 137 -19.12 -7.42 0.06
N GLY A 138 -18.51 -8.21 0.96
CA GLY A 138 -17.55 -7.72 1.95
C GLY A 138 -16.35 -7.01 1.33
N TYR A 139 -15.85 -7.46 0.17
CA TYR A 139 -14.81 -6.72 -0.55
C TYR A 139 -15.31 -5.36 -1.06
N ILE A 140 -16.46 -5.30 -1.73
CA ILE A 140 -17.01 -4.06 -2.31
C ILE A 140 -17.37 -3.02 -1.23
N GLU A 141 -17.75 -3.47 -0.04
CA GLU A 141 -18.09 -2.60 1.10
C GLU A 141 -16.87 -2.08 1.87
N ASN A 142 -15.77 -2.85 1.93
CA ASN A 142 -14.58 -2.51 2.76
C ASN A 142 -13.34 -2.08 1.95
N PHE A 143 -13.35 -2.12 0.61
CA PHE A 143 -12.32 -1.46 -0.20
C PHE A 143 -12.60 0.06 -0.29
N PRO A 144 -11.57 0.92 -0.16
CA PRO A 144 -11.75 2.37 -0.13
C PRO A 144 -12.13 2.92 -1.51
N LYS A 145 -13.18 3.73 -1.57
CA LYS A 145 -13.68 4.32 -2.84
C LYS A 145 -12.88 5.59 -3.15
N ARG A 146 -12.50 5.82 -4.42
CA ARG A 146 -11.70 6.99 -4.86
C ARG A 146 -12.27 8.35 -4.42
N ILE A 147 -13.58 8.46 -4.21
CA ILE A 147 -14.24 9.67 -3.68
C ILE A 147 -13.81 10.00 -2.24
N TYR A 148 -13.53 8.99 -1.42
CA TYR A 148 -13.19 9.12 0.01
C TYR A 148 -11.70 8.94 0.33
N LEU A 149 -10.89 8.48 -0.63
CA LEU A 149 -9.43 8.45 -0.49
C LEU A 149 -8.85 9.87 -0.43
N HIS A 150 -7.75 10.05 0.29
CA HIS A 150 -7.00 11.30 0.29
C HIS A 150 -6.41 11.57 -1.12
N PRO A 151 -6.31 12.83 -1.61
CA PRO A 151 -5.81 13.09 -2.97
C PRO A 151 -4.46 12.43 -3.28
N TYR A 152 -3.52 12.42 -2.34
CA TYR A 152 -2.25 11.71 -2.45
C TYR A 152 -2.43 10.20 -2.69
N GLU A 153 -3.34 9.54 -1.98
CA GLU A 153 -3.64 8.11 -2.17
C GLU A 153 -4.28 7.82 -3.53
N ARG A 154 -5.08 8.76 -4.06
CA ARG A 154 -5.63 8.66 -5.44
C ARG A 154 -4.48 8.67 -6.46
N SER A 155 -3.52 9.59 -6.31
CA SER A 155 -2.31 9.63 -7.14
C SER A 155 -1.50 8.34 -7.02
N LEU A 156 -1.36 7.76 -5.82
CA LEU A 156 -0.67 6.47 -5.63
C LEU A 156 -1.36 5.31 -6.37
N ILE A 157 -2.70 5.21 -6.29
CA ILE A 157 -3.47 4.21 -7.07
C ILE A 157 -3.24 4.40 -8.57
N GLU A 158 -3.35 5.63 -9.05
CA GLU A 158 -3.27 5.98 -10.47
C GLU A 158 -1.87 5.74 -11.04
N LEU A 159 -0.81 6.03 -10.28
CA LEU A 159 0.59 5.71 -10.63
C LEU A 159 0.92 4.20 -10.54
N THR A 160 0.18 3.42 -9.75
CA THR A 160 0.41 1.98 -9.56
C THR A 160 -0.33 1.12 -10.58
N PHE A 161 -1.58 1.43 -10.86
CA PHE A 161 -2.48 0.58 -11.66
C PHE A 161 -2.93 1.24 -12.97
N GLY A 162 -2.62 2.52 -13.19
CA GLY A 162 -3.19 3.32 -14.27
C GLY A 162 -4.59 3.85 -13.93
N ALA A 163 -5.03 4.86 -14.68
CA ALA A 163 -6.33 5.49 -14.48
C ALA A 163 -7.50 4.51 -14.70
N GLY A 164 -8.45 4.45 -13.75
CA GLY A 164 -9.71 3.72 -13.89
C GLY A 164 -9.66 2.20 -13.66
N ASN A 165 -8.50 1.56 -13.78
CA ASN A 165 -8.35 0.10 -13.62
C ASN A 165 -8.78 -0.40 -12.24
N TYR A 166 -8.52 0.37 -11.19
CA TYR A 166 -8.94 0.07 -9.82
C TYR A 166 -10.48 0.01 -9.69
N GLU A 167 -11.19 1.02 -10.23
CA GLU A 167 -12.65 1.04 -10.26
C GLU A 167 -13.22 -0.04 -11.17
N GLU A 168 -12.56 -0.37 -12.28
CA GLU A 168 -13.03 -1.41 -13.20
C GLU A 168 -13.01 -2.80 -12.56
N VAL A 169 -11.95 -3.16 -11.83
CA VAL A 169 -11.89 -4.43 -11.09
C VAL A 169 -12.97 -4.49 -10.01
N LEU A 170 -13.19 -3.42 -9.25
CA LEU A 170 -14.29 -3.35 -8.26
C LEU A 170 -15.67 -3.48 -8.92
N LYS A 171 -15.90 -2.87 -10.09
CA LYS A 171 -17.13 -3.02 -10.89
C LYS A 171 -17.32 -4.46 -11.38
N LYS A 172 -16.27 -5.12 -11.86
CA LYS A 172 -16.30 -6.53 -12.29
C LYS A 172 -16.66 -7.47 -11.14
N VAL A 173 -16.08 -7.26 -9.96
CA VAL A 173 -16.40 -8.05 -8.76
C VAL A 173 -17.86 -7.85 -8.30
N ASP A 174 -18.42 -6.63 -8.41
CA ASP A 174 -19.84 -6.39 -8.14
C ASP A 174 -20.77 -6.98 -9.21
N ALA A 175 -20.38 -6.98 -10.48
CA ALA A 175 -21.11 -7.63 -11.57
C ALA A 175 -21.19 -9.16 -11.36
N LEU A 176 -20.05 -9.81 -11.08
CA LEU A 176 -19.96 -11.22 -10.71
C LEU A 176 -20.87 -11.53 -9.51
N ARG A 177 -20.76 -10.74 -8.43
CA ARG A 177 -21.62 -10.88 -7.24
C ARG A 177 -23.11 -10.80 -7.58
N LYS A 178 -23.53 -9.84 -8.43
CA LYS A 178 -24.92 -9.71 -8.88
C LYS A 178 -25.36 -10.94 -9.69
N LYS A 179 -24.54 -11.41 -10.63
CA LYS A 179 -24.80 -12.57 -11.50
C LYS A 179 -24.94 -13.88 -10.70
N VAL A 180 -24.09 -14.08 -9.70
CA VAL A 180 -24.16 -15.22 -8.76
C VAL A 180 -25.47 -15.19 -7.95
N VAL A 181 -25.91 -14.00 -7.52
CA VAL A 181 -27.17 -13.84 -6.77
C VAL A 181 -28.41 -14.02 -7.64
N SER A 182 -28.41 -13.63 -8.92
CA SER A 182 -29.55 -13.89 -9.80
C SER A 182 -29.66 -15.37 -10.15
N VAL A 183 -28.58 -15.98 -10.68
CA VAL A 183 -28.56 -17.39 -11.10
C VAL A 183 -28.78 -18.34 -9.91
N GLY A 184 -28.20 -18.03 -8.74
CA GLY A 184 -28.43 -18.80 -7.52
C GLY A 184 -29.89 -18.80 -7.06
N LYS A 185 -30.56 -17.64 -7.10
CA LYS A 185 -32.00 -17.54 -6.78
C LYS A 185 -32.88 -18.25 -7.80
N GLU A 186 -32.56 -18.10 -9.09
CA GLU A 186 -33.28 -18.75 -10.19
C GLU A 186 -33.23 -20.28 -10.06
N HIS A 187 -32.04 -20.86 -9.95
CA HIS A 187 -31.89 -22.30 -9.85
C HIS A 187 -32.42 -22.88 -8.53
N ALA A 188 -32.29 -22.16 -7.41
CA ALA A 188 -32.94 -22.55 -6.16
C ALA A 188 -34.48 -22.54 -6.27
N SER A 189 -35.05 -21.58 -7.00
CA SER A 189 -36.50 -21.49 -7.28
C SER A 189 -36.98 -22.59 -8.22
N LEU A 190 -36.24 -22.89 -9.29
CA LEU A 190 -36.52 -24.01 -10.20
C LEU A 190 -36.46 -25.35 -9.46
N CYS A 191 -35.41 -25.59 -8.67
CA CYS A 191 -35.30 -26.80 -7.85
C CYS A 191 -36.46 -26.91 -6.85
N ALA A 192 -36.82 -25.83 -6.14
CA ALA A 192 -37.94 -25.85 -5.18
C ALA A 192 -39.32 -26.18 -5.81
N LYS A 193 -39.50 -25.89 -7.11
CA LYS A 193 -40.73 -26.13 -7.87
C LYS A 193 -40.85 -27.56 -8.42
N SER A 194 -39.76 -28.34 -8.47
CA SER A 194 -39.74 -29.64 -9.16
C SER A 194 -40.79 -30.62 -8.64
N LEU A 195 -41.32 -31.46 -9.52
CA LEU A 195 -42.37 -32.43 -9.25
C LEU A 195 -41.79 -33.80 -8.87
N SER A 196 -40.71 -34.22 -9.56
CA SER A 196 -40.09 -35.54 -9.35
C SER A 196 -38.76 -35.46 -8.60
N LYS A 197 -38.30 -36.60 -8.04
CA LYS A 197 -36.96 -36.72 -7.45
C LYS A 197 -35.87 -36.48 -8.52
N LYS A 198 -35.97 -37.14 -9.68
CA LYS A 198 -34.96 -37.09 -10.75
C LYS A 198 -34.77 -35.66 -11.24
N GLU A 199 -35.88 -34.96 -11.49
CA GLU A 199 -35.89 -33.54 -11.86
C GLU A 199 -35.24 -32.66 -10.78
N ALA A 200 -35.47 -32.93 -9.48
CA ALA A 200 -34.83 -32.20 -8.40
C ALA A 200 -33.29 -32.36 -8.41
N GLU A 201 -32.81 -33.56 -8.72
CA GLU A 201 -31.38 -33.90 -8.81
C GLU A 201 -30.75 -33.29 -10.09
N GLU A 202 -31.45 -33.33 -11.23
CA GLU A 202 -31.03 -32.70 -12.49
C GLU A 202 -30.92 -31.18 -12.35
N ARG A 203 -31.95 -30.51 -11.80
CA ARG A 203 -31.94 -29.05 -11.54
C ARG A 203 -30.88 -28.62 -10.54
N LEU A 204 -30.50 -29.50 -9.60
CA LEU A 204 -29.40 -29.26 -8.68
C LEU A 204 -28.06 -29.28 -9.42
N SER A 205 -27.78 -30.31 -10.22
CA SER A 205 -26.55 -30.38 -11.04
C SER A 205 -26.44 -29.18 -11.99
N GLU A 206 -27.50 -28.88 -12.74
CA GLU A 206 -27.58 -27.75 -13.67
C GLU A 206 -27.23 -26.41 -12.98
N GLY A 207 -27.74 -26.19 -11.76
CA GLY A 207 -27.46 -24.98 -10.99
C GLY A 207 -26.05 -24.92 -10.39
N LEU A 208 -25.47 -26.07 -10.03
CA LEU A 208 -24.08 -26.16 -9.55
C LEU A 208 -23.08 -25.92 -10.69
N GLU A 209 -23.33 -26.50 -11.86
CA GLU A 209 -22.50 -26.36 -13.06
C GLU A 209 -22.47 -24.91 -13.56
N LYS A 210 -23.64 -24.28 -13.75
CA LYS A 210 -23.71 -22.86 -14.14
C LYS A 210 -23.01 -21.92 -13.15
N LEU A 211 -23.13 -22.15 -11.85
CA LEU A 211 -22.41 -21.35 -10.83
C LEU A 211 -20.89 -21.60 -10.88
N GLN A 212 -20.44 -22.81 -11.24
CA GLN A 212 -19.04 -23.13 -11.46
C GLN A 212 -18.48 -22.47 -12.73
N GLU A 213 -19.24 -22.47 -13.82
CA GLU A 213 -18.87 -21.81 -15.08
C GLU A 213 -18.72 -20.30 -14.89
N ILE A 214 -19.66 -19.65 -14.19
CA ILE A 214 -19.59 -18.22 -13.86
C ILE A 214 -18.31 -17.92 -13.08
N PHE A 215 -17.98 -18.70 -12.05
CA PHE A 215 -16.73 -18.52 -11.30
C PHE A 215 -15.47 -18.85 -12.12
N LYS A 216 -15.53 -19.78 -13.08
CA LYS A 216 -14.41 -20.11 -13.98
C LYS A 216 -14.14 -19.00 -15.01
N CYS A 217 -15.17 -18.32 -15.50
CA CYS A 217 -15.06 -17.27 -16.52
C CYS A 217 -14.80 -15.87 -15.93
N GLU A 218 -15.41 -15.53 -14.80
CA GLU A 218 -15.32 -14.19 -14.19
C GLU A 218 -14.46 -14.14 -12.92
N GLY A 219 -14.01 -15.30 -12.41
CA GLY A 219 -13.19 -15.39 -11.19
C GLY A 219 -11.89 -14.60 -11.24
N GLN A 220 -11.33 -14.38 -12.43
CA GLN A 220 -10.14 -13.54 -12.64
C GLN A 220 -10.28 -12.16 -11.98
N ALA A 221 -11.46 -11.55 -11.97
CA ALA A 221 -11.68 -10.25 -11.32
C ALA A 221 -11.43 -10.27 -9.80
N ILE A 222 -11.56 -11.43 -9.15
CA ILE A 222 -11.23 -11.62 -7.73
C ILE A 222 -9.72 -11.73 -7.56
N ASP A 223 -9.02 -12.39 -8.49
CA ASP A 223 -7.57 -12.57 -8.45
C ASP A 223 -6.82 -11.27 -8.86
N ASP A 224 -7.42 -10.46 -9.75
CA ASP A 224 -7.02 -9.07 -10.02
C ASP A 224 -7.18 -8.21 -8.76
N LEU A 225 -8.30 -8.34 -8.05
CA LEU A 225 -8.53 -7.64 -6.78
C LEU A 225 -7.57 -8.12 -5.68
N LEU A 226 -7.20 -9.40 -5.67
CA LEU A 226 -6.18 -9.96 -4.79
C LEU A 226 -4.78 -9.40 -5.09
N TYR A 227 -4.44 -9.20 -6.36
CA TYR A 227 -3.22 -8.51 -6.76
C TYR A 227 -3.23 -7.06 -6.26
N ILE A 228 -4.29 -6.30 -6.53
CA ILE A 228 -4.48 -4.93 -6.00
C ILE A 228 -4.33 -4.89 -4.47
N ALA A 229 -4.97 -5.82 -3.75
CA ALA A 229 -4.90 -5.90 -2.29
C ALA A 229 -3.51 -6.24 -1.73
N LYS A 230 -2.69 -7.01 -2.48
CA LYS A 230 -1.29 -7.28 -2.10
C LYS A 230 -0.42 -6.05 -2.35
N THR A 231 -0.53 -5.48 -3.54
CA THR A 231 0.26 -4.34 -4.00
C THR A 231 0.01 -3.08 -3.16
N LEU A 232 -1.25 -2.80 -2.79
CA LEU A 232 -1.57 -1.69 -1.89
C LEU A 232 -1.11 -1.91 -0.43
N ARG A 233 -1.11 -3.14 0.08
CA ARG A 233 -0.55 -3.43 1.42
C ARG A 233 0.97 -3.36 1.47
N ALA A 234 1.65 -3.49 0.33
CA ALA A 234 3.09 -3.34 0.22
C ALA A 234 3.55 -1.87 0.11
N MET A 235 2.60 -0.91 0.04
CA MET A 235 2.91 0.52 0.06
C MET A 235 3.54 0.94 1.40
N PRO A 236 4.47 1.92 1.38
CA PRO A 236 4.94 2.55 2.60
C PRO A 236 3.81 3.31 3.30
N VAL A 237 3.88 3.37 4.63
CA VAL A 237 2.92 4.10 5.45
C VAL A 237 3.35 5.56 5.55
N VAL A 238 2.51 6.47 5.11
CA VAL A 238 2.69 7.92 5.22
C VAL A 238 1.55 8.45 6.08
N ASP A 239 1.85 9.18 7.16
CA ASP A 239 0.82 9.98 7.85
C ASP A 239 0.52 11.19 6.96
N LEU A 240 -0.76 11.35 6.62
CA LEU A 240 -1.23 12.25 5.58
C LEU A 240 -1.38 13.71 6.07
N GLU A 241 -1.44 13.92 7.39
CA GLU A 241 -1.66 15.23 8.00
C GLU A 241 -0.41 15.78 8.70
N MET A 242 0.60 14.93 8.89
CA MET A 242 1.88 15.24 9.52
C MET A 242 2.74 16.18 8.65
N PRO A 243 3.24 17.32 9.17
CA PRO A 243 4.05 18.25 8.38
C PRO A 243 5.31 17.57 7.85
N THR A 244 5.53 17.72 6.55
CA THR A 244 6.55 16.96 5.79
C THR A 244 7.56 17.89 5.13
N LEU A 245 8.84 17.80 5.51
CA LEU A 245 9.93 18.45 4.78
C LEU A 245 10.22 17.70 3.49
N CYS A 246 9.88 18.31 2.36
CA CYS A 246 10.05 17.77 1.02
C CYS A 246 11.33 18.36 0.41
N LEU A 247 12.35 17.52 0.20
CA LEU A 247 13.59 17.95 -0.47
C LEU A 247 13.41 17.85 -1.98
N VAL A 248 13.53 18.99 -2.67
CA VAL A 248 13.28 19.14 -4.11
C VAL A 248 14.55 19.64 -4.82
N GLY A 249 14.65 19.44 -6.13
CA GLY A 249 15.81 19.82 -6.95
C GLY A 249 16.27 18.68 -7.86
N ALA A 250 17.27 18.95 -8.69
CA ALA A 250 17.77 18.01 -9.69
C ALA A 250 18.31 16.67 -9.10
N PRO A 251 18.55 15.64 -9.92
CA PRO A 251 19.27 14.45 -9.49
C PRO A 251 20.68 14.79 -8.96
N ASN A 252 21.24 13.95 -8.09
CA ASN A 252 22.64 14.01 -7.63
C ASN A 252 23.13 15.32 -6.94
N VAL A 253 22.26 16.30 -6.67
CA VAL A 253 22.61 17.54 -5.95
C VAL A 253 22.95 17.33 -4.47
N GLY A 254 22.55 16.21 -3.87
CA GLY A 254 22.87 15.83 -2.48
C GLY A 254 21.67 15.64 -1.54
N LYS A 255 20.43 15.71 -2.05
CA LYS A 255 19.18 15.59 -1.26
C LYS A 255 19.16 14.40 -0.30
N SER A 256 19.48 13.20 -0.77
CA SER A 256 19.56 11.97 0.05
C SER A 256 20.57 12.05 1.20
N SER A 257 21.61 12.89 1.08
CA SER A 257 22.60 13.11 2.13
C SER A 257 22.08 14.11 3.16
N LEU A 258 21.36 15.15 2.72
CA LEU A 258 20.69 16.10 3.60
C LEU A 258 19.56 15.42 4.41
N VAL A 259 18.76 14.52 3.82
CA VAL A 259 17.76 13.74 4.57
C VAL A 259 18.38 12.92 5.70
N ARG A 260 19.52 12.27 5.47
CA ARG A 260 20.26 11.53 6.52
C ARG A 260 20.84 12.41 7.62
N LEU A 261 21.06 13.69 7.33
CA LEU A 261 21.66 14.67 8.25
C LEU A 261 20.63 15.47 9.06
N LEU A 262 19.41 15.61 8.51
CA LEU A 262 18.26 16.28 9.13
C LEU A 262 17.39 15.32 9.95
N SER A 263 17.29 14.05 9.53
CA SER A 263 16.56 13.00 10.27
C SER A 263 17.22 12.72 11.63
N THR A 264 16.41 12.61 12.68
CA THR A 264 16.85 12.27 14.04
C THR A 264 17.22 10.80 14.16
N GLY A 265 16.52 9.92 13.42
CA GLY A 265 16.81 8.50 13.29
C GLY A 265 17.45 8.13 11.95
N LYS A 266 17.81 6.86 11.75
CA LYS A 266 18.19 6.34 10.43
C LYS A 266 16.97 6.39 9.49
N PRO A 267 17.04 7.07 8.33
CA PRO A 267 15.93 7.05 7.37
C PRO A 267 15.67 5.66 6.78
N GLU A 268 14.41 5.36 6.53
CA GLU A 268 13.92 4.14 5.90
C GLU A 268 13.84 4.28 4.37
N VAL A 269 13.81 3.16 3.65
CA VAL A 269 13.69 3.11 2.19
C VAL A 269 12.28 2.65 1.82
N CYS A 270 11.43 3.62 1.47
CA CYS A 270 10.05 3.45 1.09
C CYS A 270 9.92 2.95 -0.36
N ASN A 271 9.67 1.66 -0.53
CA ASN A 271 9.53 1.04 -1.84
C ASN A 271 8.10 1.20 -2.38
N TYR A 272 7.92 1.97 -3.45
CA TYR A 272 6.64 2.09 -4.15
C TYR A 272 6.59 1.10 -5.33
N PRO A 273 5.50 0.32 -5.54
CA PRO A 273 5.46 -0.74 -6.56
C PRO A 273 5.72 -0.29 -8.01
N PHE A 274 5.47 0.98 -8.33
CA PHE A 274 5.75 1.58 -9.65
C PHE A 274 7.16 2.20 -9.77
N THR A 275 8.05 1.94 -8.82
CA THR A 275 9.39 2.55 -8.76
C THR A 275 10.49 1.50 -8.77
N THR A 276 11.57 1.78 -9.52
CA THR A 276 12.77 0.93 -9.58
C THR A 276 13.76 1.18 -8.44
N ARG A 277 13.53 2.25 -7.65
CA ARG A 277 14.30 2.65 -6.47
C ARG A 277 13.33 3.22 -5.44
N GLY A 278 13.40 2.73 -4.21
CA GLY A 278 12.63 3.30 -3.10
C GLY A 278 13.10 4.71 -2.74
N ILE A 279 12.18 5.48 -2.17
CA ILE A 279 12.39 6.86 -1.69
C ILE A 279 12.93 6.83 -0.26
N LEU A 280 13.85 7.73 0.09
CA LEU A 280 14.39 7.80 1.43
C LEU A 280 13.51 8.69 2.31
N MET A 281 12.87 8.11 3.34
CA MET A 281 12.00 8.82 4.27
C MET A 281 12.57 8.74 5.69
N GLY A 282 12.76 9.88 6.33
CA GLY A 282 13.22 9.99 7.71
C GLY A 282 12.20 10.72 8.58
N HIS A 283 12.50 10.76 9.88
CA HIS A 283 11.69 11.46 10.87
C HIS A 283 12.56 12.44 11.66
N ILE A 284 12.07 13.65 11.84
CA ILE A 284 12.69 14.68 12.68
C ILE A 284 11.83 14.83 13.92
N THR A 285 12.43 14.78 15.11
CA THR A 285 11.73 15.02 16.39
C THR A 285 12.33 16.26 17.04
N LEU A 286 11.50 17.28 17.26
CA LEU A 286 11.86 18.60 17.80
C LEU A 286 10.79 18.96 18.83
N ASP A 287 11.18 19.38 20.04
CA ASP A 287 10.28 19.87 21.09
C ASP A 287 9.02 18.99 21.34
N TYR A 288 9.24 17.66 21.40
CA TYR A 288 8.23 16.59 21.54
C TYR A 288 7.22 16.48 20.39
N GLN A 289 7.49 17.13 19.27
CA GLN A 289 6.72 17.08 18.03
C GLN A 289 7.47 16.27 16.99
N HIS A 290 6.73 15.61 16.09
CA HIS A 290 7.29 14.74 15.07
C HIS A 290 6.95 15.27 13.67
N PHE A 291 7.96 15.27 12.80
CA PHE A 291 7.89 15.73 11.42
C PHE A 291 8.44 14.65 10.48
N GLN A 292 7.91 14.56 9.27
CA GLN A 292 8.52 13.72 8.22
C GLN A 292 9.57 14.52 7.45
N VAL A 293 10.57 13.82 6.90
CA VAL A 293 11.50 14.37 5.90
C VAL A 293 11.66 13.37 4.76
N THR A 294 11.45 13.79 3.53
CA THR A 294 11.41 12.90 2.35
C THR A 294 12.35 13.37 1.24
N ASP A 295 13.17 12.45 0.75
CA ASP A 295 14.09 12.64 -0.37
C ASP A 295 13.35 12.42 -1.69
N THR A 296 12.81 13.48 -2.29
CA THR A 296 12.03 13.28 -3.52
C THR A 296 12.94 12.97 -4.72
N PRO A 297 12.48 12.10 -5.63
CA PRO A 297 13.17 11.85 -6.89
C PRO A 297 13.49 13.16 -7.62
N GLY A 298 14.74 13.24 -8.12
CA GLY A 298 15.24 14.46 -8.75
C GLY A 298 14.47 14.84 -10.00
N LEU A 299 13.98 16.08 -10.03
CA LEU A 299 13.21 16.60 -11.15
C LEU A 299 14.12 16.90 -12.35
N LEU A 300 13.58 16.70 -13.54
CA LEU A 300 14.24 16.98 -14.82
C LEU A 300 13.37 17.94 -15.63
N LYS A 301 14.00 18.78 -16.46
CA LYS A 301 13.35 19.76 -17.34
C LYS A 301 12.62 19.03 -18.47
N ARG A 302 11.30 18.82 -18.30
CA ARG A 302 10.39 18.16 -19.26
C ARG A 302 8.93 18.47 -18.94
N CYS A 303 8.05 18.32 -19.94
CA CYS A 303 6.61 18.43 -19.81
C CYS A 303 6.05 17.40 -18.80
N ASP A 304 4.94 17.73 -18.14
CA ASP A 304 4.32 16.89 -17.10
C ASP A 304 3.88 15.51 -17.62
N GLU A 305 3.49 15.41 -18.89
CA GLU A 305 3.12 14.14 -19.52
C GLU A 305 4.32 13.19 -19.65
N ASP A 306 5.48 13.70 -20.05
CA ASP A 306 6.75 12.98 -20.20
C ASP A 306 7.45 12.66 -18.85
N ARG A 307 6.89 13.11 -17.72
CA ARG A 307 7.43 12.81 -16.39
C ARG A 307 7.29 11.33 -16.07
N ASN A 308 8.36 10.75 -15.54
CA ASN A 308 8.32 9.37 -15.06
C ASN A 308 7.52 9.28 -13.76
N ASN A 309 7.13 8.06 -13.35
CA ASN A 309 6.28 7.88 -12.17
C ASN A 309 6.94 8.34 -10.85
N LEU A 310 8.27 8.45 -10.82
CA LEU A 310 9.03 8.98 -9.69
C LEU A 310 8.90 10.52 -9.60
N GLU A 311 9.04 11.23 -10.72
CA GLU A 311 8.81 12.69 -10.82
C GLU A 311 7.33 13.04 -10.58
N LYS A 312 6.39 12.24 -11.10
CA LYS A 312 4.95 12.42 -10.85
C LYS A 312 4.60 12.16 -9.37
N LEU A 313 5.32 11.26 -8.69
CA LEU A 313 5.21 11.09 -7.23
C LEU A 313 5.76 12.29 -6.46
N THR A 314 6.88 12.90 -6.89
CA THR A 314 7.36 14.19 -6.34
C THR A 314 6.28 15.27 -6.42
N LEU A 315 5.64 15.42 -7.58
CA LEU A 315 4.54 16.37 -7.77
C LEU A 315 3.32 16.04 -6.90
N ALA A 316 2.96 14.76 -6.74
CA ALA A 316 1.84 14.34 -5.90
C ALA A 316 2.09 14.62 -4.41
N VAL A 317 3.32 14.42 -3.92
CA VAL A 317 3.74 14.81 -2.57
C VAL A 317 3.54 16.32 -2.37
N LEU A 318 4.11 17.14 -3.27
CA LEU A 318 4.02 18.61 -3.20
C LEU A 318 2.60 19.17 -3.35
N SER A 319 1.74 18.50 -4.13
CA SER A 319 0.38 18.99 -4.43
C SER A 319 -0.66 18.59 -3.38
N HIS A 320 -0.40 17.57 -2.57
CA HIS A 320 -1.44 16.92 -1.76
C HIS A 320 -1.08 16.65 -0.30
N LEU A 321 0.20 16.60 0.07
CA LEU A 321 0.60 16.49 1.48
C LEU A 321 0.90 17.89 2.05
N PRO A 322 0.80 18.10 3.37
CA PRO A 322 1.15 19.37 4.01
C PRO A 322 2.68 19.57 4.02
N THR A 323 3.23 19.94 2.87
CA THR A 323 4.67 19.97 2.63
C THR A 323 5.31 21.33 2.92
N ALA A 324 6.56 21.28 3.35
CA ALA A 324 7.49 22.39 3.41
C ALA A 324 8.61 22.11 2.41
N ILE A 325 8.98 23.06 1.55
CA ILE A 325 9.91 22.81 0.44
C ILE A 325 11.33 23.23 0.86
N LEU A 326 12.25 22.27 0.80
CA LEU A 326 13.69 22.54 0.84
C LEU A 326 14.24 22.35 -0.58
N TYR A 327 14.47 23.45 -1.31
CA TYR A 327 15.01 23.36 -2.67
C TYR A 327 16.54 23.27 -2.60
N VAL A 328 17.11 22.28 -3.29
CA VAL A 328 18.54 21.96 -3.23
C VAL A 328 19.19 22.20 -4.59
N HIS A 329 20.07 23.19 -4.64
CA HIS A 329 20.84 23.61 -5.81
C HIS A 329 22.24 23.01 -5.79
N ASP A 330 22.82 22.78 -6.97
CA ASP A 330 24.22 22.42 -7.16
C ASP A 330 24.84 23.33 -8.23
N LEU A 331 25.38 24.48 -7.80
CA LEU A 331 26.06 25.43 -8.67
C LEU A 331 27.44 24.93 -9.14
N SER A 332 27.94 23.81 -8.60
CA SER A 332 29.23 23.22 -8.98
C SER A 332 29.16 22.43 -10.31
N GLY A 333 27.96 22.19 -10.86
CA GLY A 333 27.73 21.43 -12.09
C GLY A 333 27.98 19.91 -11.97
N GLN A 334 28.46 19.42 -10.84
CA GLN A 334 28.81 18.00 -10.66
C GLN A 334 27.60 17.08 -10.48
N CYS A 335 26.38 17.60 -10.42
CA CYS A 335 25.16 16.81 -10.47
C CYS A 335 24.89 16.16 -11.83
N GLY A 336 25.54 16.62 -12.90
CA GLY A 336 25.28 16.20 -14.29
C GLY A 336 24.17 16.99 -14.98
N MET A 337 23.87 18.19 -14.49
CA MET A 337 22.90 19.13 -15.07
C MET A 337 23.45 20.55 -14.98
N SER A 338 23.26 21.36 -16.02
CA SER A 338 23.73 22.75 -16.01
C SER A 338 23.02 23.57 -14.92
N PRO A 339 23.68 24.60 -14.33
CA PRO A 339 22.99 25.54 -13.44
C PRO A 339 21.82 26.27 -14.14
N SER A 340 21.86 26.42 -15.47
CA SER A 340 20.74 27.00 -16.24
C SER A 340 19.51 26.10 -16.27
N ASP A 341 19.66 24.79 -16.46
CA ASP A 341 18.50 23.88 -16.43
C ASP A 341 17.95 23.71 -15.01
N GLN A 342 18.82 23.75 -14.00
CA GLN A 342 18.40 23.86 -12.60
C GLN A 342 17.59 25.14 -12.33
N PHE A 343 17.99 26.30 -12.90
CA PHE A 343 17.24 27.55 -12.78
C PHE A 343 15.85 27.46 -13.42
N MET A 344 15.72 26.85 -14.61
CA MET A 344 14.42 26.66 -15.25
C MET A 344 13.48 25.77 -14.42
N ILE A 345 13.98 24.65 -13.87
CA ILE A 345 13.19 23.76 -13.01
C ILE A 345 12.86 24.44 -11.67
N TYR A 346 13.76 25.27 -11.14
CA TYR A 346 13.50 26.10 -9.96
C TYR A 346 12.37 27.10 -10.21
N LYS A 347 12.41 27.84 -11.33
CA LYS A 347 11.38 28.81 -11.73
C LYS A 347 10.01 28.12 -11.90
N GLU A 348 9.94 27.02 -12.64
CA GLU A 348 8.72 26.21 -12.80
C GLU A 348 8.10 25.77 -11.46
N ILE A 349 8.92 25.24 -10.55
CA ILE A 349 8.44 24.71 -9.27
C ILE A 349 8.12 25.84 -8.28
N SER A 350 8.82 26.97 -8.33
CA SER A 350 8.52 28.17 -7.55
C SER A 350 7.21 28.81 -7.99
N GLU A 351 6.97 28.94 -9.30
CA GLU A 351 5.70 29.45 -9.85
C GLU A 351 4.52 28.53 -9.51
N ARG A 352 4.71 27.21 -9.63
CA ARG A 352 3.68 26.20 -9.37
C ARG A 352 3.36 25.98 -7.89
N PHE A 353 4.35 26.13 -6.99
CA PHE A 353 4.24 25.77 -5.58
C PHE A 353 4.57 26.89 -4.59
N GLY A 354 4.77 28.14 -5.02
CA GLY A 354 5.13 29.29 -4.17
C GLY A 354 4.18 29.63 -3.00
N ASN A 355 3.02 28.98 -2.92
CA ASN A 355 2.14 29.00 -1.74
C ASN A 355 2.67 28.18 -0.54
N HIS A 356 3.74 27.39 -0.69
CA HIS A 356 4.36 26.61 0.39
C HIS A 356 5.44 27.40 1.13
N LEU A 357 5.70 27.07 2.41
CA LEU A 357 6.91 27.59 3.06
C LEU A 357 8.14 26.95 2.41
N TRP A 358 9.10 27.80 2.05
CA TRP A 358 10.19 27.49 1.13
C TRP A 358 11.54 27.89 1.75
N LEU A 359 12.59 27.12 1.48
CA LEU A 359 13.97 27.42 1.91
C LEU A 359 14.98 26.85 0.91
N ASP A 360 15.79 27.75 0.33
CA ASP A 360 16.83 27.40 -0.65
C ASP A 360 18.15 27.01 0.00
N VAL A 361 18.77 25.96 -0.54
CA VAL A 361 20.04 25.40 -0.08
C VAL A 361 20.98 25.19 -1.24
N ILE A 362 22.14 25.84 -1.21
CA ILE A 362 23.24 25.62 -2.15
C ILE A 362 24.12 24.53 -1.57
N SER A 363 23.94 23.32 -2.08
CA SER A 363 24.70 22.12 -1.72
C SER A 363 26.11 22.15 -2.30
N LYS A 364 26.98 21.27 -1.77
CA LYS A 364 28.38 21.09 -2.20
C LYS A 364 29.18 22.41 -2.23
N CYS A 365 28.92 23.33 -1.30
CA CYS A 365 29.55 24.66 -1.32
C CYS A 365 31.08 24.60 -1.20
N ASP A 366 31.67 23.49 -0.73
CA ASP A 366 33.11 23.21 -0.73
C ASP A 366 33.74 23.05 -2.13
N LEU A 367 32.92 22.88 -3.17
CA LEU A 367 33.34 22.77 -4.57
C LEU A 367 33.23 24.10 -5.33
N LEU A 368 32.62 25.12 -4.72
CA LEU A 368 32.45 26.46 -5.31
C LEU A 368 33.73 27.28 -5.14
N LYS A 369 34.73 26.97 -5.96
CA LYS A 369 35.94 27.79 -6.09
C LYS A 369 35.64 29.09 -6.85
N GLU A 370 36.43 30.12 -6.58
CA GLU A 370 36.18 31.53 -6.96
C GLU A 370 36.11 31.79 -8.47
N SER A 371 36.57 30.87 -9.31
CA SER A 371 36.44 30.92 -10.77
C SER A 371 35.01 30.55 -11.21
N PRO A 372 34.22 31.47 -11.81
CA PRO A 372 32.91 31.11 -12.34
C PRO A 372 33.08 30.10 -13.49
N VAL A 373 32.39 28.96 -13.40
CA VAL A 373 32.40 27.96 -14.48
C VAL A 373 31.52 28.49 -15.62
N VAL A 374 32.15 29.18 -16.57
CA VAL A 374 31.46 29.81 -17.70
C VAL A 374 31.03 28.75 -18.71
N PHE A 375 29.88 28.12 -18.47
CA PHE A 375 29.16 27.37 -19.50
C PHE A 375 28.62 28.36 -20.54
N ILE A 376 29.36 28.51 -21.63
CA ILE A 376 28.94 29.25 -22.82
C ILE A 376 28.03 28.33 -23.65
N THR A 377 26.74 28.64 -23.66
CA THR A 377 25.84 28.37 -24.78
C THR A 377 24.91 29.58 -24.93
N GLU A 378 24.46 29.80 -26.16
CA GLU A 378 23.74 30.98 -26.60
C GLU A 378 22.24 30.85 -26.29
N ASP A 379 21.61 31.95 -25.87
CA ASP A 379 20.31 32.42 -26.39
C ASP A 379 19.89 33.73 -25.68
N ARG A 380 19.02 34.53 -26.32
CA ARG A 380 18.89 35.98 -26.06
C ARG A 380 17.87 36.36 -24.96
N GLU A 381 17.96 37.63 -24.56
CA GLU A 381 16.99 38.43 -23.78
C GLU A 381 16.96 38.18 -22.26
N VAL A 382 15.93 38.73 -21.59
CA VAL A 382 16.02 39.33 -20.24
C VAL A 382 16.43 38.36 -19.13
N ASP A 383 16.07 37.08 -19.23
CA ASP A 383 16.46 36.04 -18.25
C ASP A 383 17.98 35.96 -18.05
N HIS A 384 18.81 36.43 -19.00
CA HIS A 384 20.27 36.49 -18.86
C HIS A 384 20.75 37.13 -17.54
N LEU A 385 20.12 38.21 -17.05
CA LEU A 385 20.61 38.90 -15.84
C LEU A 385 20.31 38.11 -14.56
N GLU A 386 19.11 37.56 -14.42
CA GLU A 386 18.74 36.72 -13.29
C GLU A 386 19.51 35.40 -13.31
N LEU A 387 19.64 34.79 -14.50
CA LEU A 387 20.43 33.59 -14.69
C LEU A 387 21.92 33.82 -14.41
N ALA A 388 22.48 34.98 -14.75
CA ALA A 388 23.86 35.35 -14.43
C ALA A 388 24.08 35.62 -12.93
N LYS A 389 23.07 36.15 -12.20
CA LYS A 389 23.09 36.23 -10.73
C LYS A 389 23.04 34.82 -10.12
N TYR A 390 22.07 34.01 -10.53
CA TYR A 390 21.90 32.62 -10.05
C TYR A 390 23.15 31.76 -10.30
N ARG A 391 23.77 31.83 -11.48
CA ARG A 391 25.02 31.14 -11.80
C ARG A 391 26.20 31.51 -10.89
N LYS A 392 26.17 32.68 -10.21
CA LYS A 392 27.23 33.18 -9.33
C LYS A 392 26.92 33.00 -7.84
N ILE A 393 25.68 33.24 -7.42
CA ILE A 393 25.28 33.38 -6.01
C ILE A 393 24.13 32.42 -5.64
N GLY A 394 23.41 31.87 -6.62
CA GLY A 394 22.14 31.16 -6.42
C GLY A 394 20.95 32.12 -6.22
N PRO A 395 19.81 31.64 -5.71
CA PRO A 395 18.71 32.51 -5.32
C PRO A 395 19.04 33.31 -4.04
N GLU A 396 18.40 34.46 -3.88
CA GLU A 396 18.72 35.41 -2.80
C GLU A 396 18.31 34.86 -1.42
N GLY A 397 19.21 34.95 -0.44
CA GLY A 397 18.99 34.42 0.91
C GLY A 397 19.31 32.93 1.11
N ALA A 398 19.70 32.20 0.05
CA ALA A 398 19.99 30.77 0.10
C ALA A 398 21.10 30.40 1.12
N LEU A 399 20.99 29.20 1.70
CA LEU A 399 21.96 28.68 2.65
C LEU A 399 23.05 27.87 1.93
N HIS A 400 24.30 28.33 1.99
CA HIS A 400 25.46 27.55 1.56
C HIS A 400 25.75 26.42 2.55
N VAL A 401 25.79 25.18 2.06
CA VAL A 401 25.86 23.96 2.86
C VAL A 401 26.81 22.95 2.22
N SER A 402 27.70 22.36 3.04
CA SER A 402 28.49 21.18 2.65
C SER A 402 28.32 20.07 3.68
N VAL A 403 27.72 18.96 3.25
CA VAL A 403 27.61 17.74 4.07
C VAL A 403 28.96 17.06 4.26
N LYS A 404 29.94 17.31 3.38
CA LYS A 404 31.28 16.72 3.44
C LYS A 404 32.18 17.41 4.46
N ASN A 405 32.09 18.73 4.56
CA ASN A 405 32.91 19.54 5.46
C ASN A 405 32.13 20.02 6.69
N GLU A 406 30.92 19.50 6.91
CA GLU A 406 29.95 19.92 7.94
C GLU A 406 29.70 21.44 8.02
N TYR A 407 29.90 22.15 6.89
CA TYR A 407 29.71 23.59 6.80
C TYR A 407 28.23 23.95 6.64
N GLY A 408 27.76 24.92 7.43
CA GLY A 408 26.41 25.47 7.35
C GLY A 408 25.30 24.60 7.99
N ILE A 409 25.62 23.39 8.46
CA ILE A 409 24.63 22.41 8.92
C ILE A 409 23.76 22.93 10.07
N ASP A 410 24.35 23.59 11.07
CA ASP A 410 23.60 24.08 12.22
C ASP A 410 22.68 25.26 11.88
N LYS A 411 23.10 26.10 10.92
CA LYS A 411 22.25 27.18 10.38
C LYS A 411 21.07 26.60 9.59
N LEU A 412 21.32 25.56 8.80
CA LEU A 412 20.29 24.80 8.10
C LEU A 412 19.31 24.14 9.08
N LYS A 413 19.79 23.42 10.10
CA LYS A 413 18.95 22.74 11.10
C LYS A 413 18.05 23.73 11.85
N LYS A 414 18.57 24.89 12.25
CA LYS A 414 17.77 25.97 12.87
C LYS A 414 16.68 26.50 11.93
N LYS A 415 17.03 26.82 10.67
CA LYS A 415 16.05 27.32 9.70
C LYS A 415 15.01 26.28 9.29
N VAL A 416 15.38 25.00 9.23
CA VAL A 416 14.44 23.87 9.04
C VAL A 416 13.50 23.73 10.23
N HIS A 417 13.98 23.91 11.47
CA HIS A 417 13.11 23.91 12.66
C HIS A 417 12.08 25.04 12.59
N GLU A 418 12.51 26.29 12.38
CA GLU A 418 11.63 27.45 12.24
C GLU A 418 10.53 27.23 11.19
N LEU A 419 10.93 26.73 10.01
CA LEU A 419 10.04 26.47 8.86
C LEU A 419 9.06 25.30 9.10
N LEU A 420 9.45 24.26 9.85
CA LEU A 420 8.56 23.15 10.20
C LEU A 420 7.55 23.53 11.28
N MET A 421 7.96 24.34 12.27
CA MET A 421 7.05 24.87 13.29
C MET A 421 5.97 25.76 12.64
N ALA A 422 6.38 26.68 11.78
CA ALA A 422 5.46 27.55 11.04
C ALA A 422 4.49 26.78 10.12
N GLN A 423 4.92 25.67 9.49
CA GLN A 423 3.98 24.81 8.77
C GLN A 423 2.99 24.10 9.70
N MET A 424 3.42 23.60 10.87
CA MET A 424 2.47 22.94 11.78
C MET A 424 1.46 23.93 12.38
N GLU A 425 1.86 25.17 12.65
CA GLU A 425 0.93 26.26 13.02
C GLU A 425 -0.08 26.54 11.89
N ARG A 426 0.37 26.57 10.63
CA ARG A 426 -0.49 26.72 9.46
C ARG A 426 -1.49 25.56 9.31
N ILE A 427 -1.07 24.32 9.58
CA ILE A 427 -1.96 23.13 9.59
C ILE A 427 -2.99 23.23 10.73
N LYS A 428 -2.56 23.59 11.95
CA LYS A 428 -3.45 23.78 13.11
C LYS A 428 -4.52 24.84 12.81
N SER A 429 -4.11 25.97 12.24
CA SER A 429 -5.02 27.09 11.91
C SER A 429 -6.06 26.70 10.87
N LYS A 430 -5.67 25.97 9.81
CA LYS A 430 -6.61 25.40 8.83
C LYS A 430 -7.64 24.48 9.51
N ARG A 431 -7.18 23.49 10.29
CA ARG A 431 -8.08 22.57 11.00
C ARG A 431 -9.08 23.30 11.91
N ILE A 432 -8.71 24.42 12.52
CA ILE A 432 -9.63 25.21 13.34
C ILE A 432 -10.73 25.82 12.46
N GLN A 433 -10.38 26.38 11.30
CA GLN A 433 -11.35 26.91 10.33
C GLN A 433 -12.23 25.79 9.74
N ASP A 434 -11.65 24.66 9.31
CA ASP A 434 -12.37 23.52 8.75
C ASP A 434 -13.43 22.97 9.74
N ASN A 435 -13.13 22.96 11.04
CA ASN A 435 -14.07 22.54 12.09
C ASN A 435 -15.16 23.59 12.42
N ILE A 436 -14.97 24.85 12.03
CA ILE A 436 -15.96 25.93 12.22
C ILE A 436 -16.93 25.98 11.03
N GLU A 437 -16.47 25.69 9.81
CA GLU A 437 -17.32 25.66 8.60
C GLU A 437 -18.22 24.41 8.49
N VAL A 438 -18.03 23.42 9.39
CA VAL A 438 -18.77 22.14 9.43
C VAL A 438 -19.74 22.04 10.63
N ALA A 439 -19.77 23.05 11.51
CA ALA A 439 -20.54 23.08 12.75
C ALA A 439 -21.80 23.97 12.68
#